data_AF-A0A356KBG3-F1
#
_entry.id   AF-A0A356KBG3-F1
#
_cell.length_a   1.000
_cell.length_b   1.000
_cell.length_c   1.000
_cell.angle_alpha   90.00
_cell.angle_beta   90.00
_cell.angle_gamma   90.00
#
_symmetry.space_group_name_H-M   'P 1'
#
loop_
_entity.id
_entity.type
_entity.pdbx_description
1 polymer ?
#
loop_
_entity_poly.entity_id
_entity_poly.type
_entity_poly.pdbx_seq_one_letter_code
_entity_poly.pdbx_strand_id
1 'polypeptide(L)'
;MGLALDWSRVAHQASFEATLVERAHDYYRRDHDASLMWEPSGHDFLSPCIAEADLMRRCMGRHDFGEWLERFMPFIPITDEKDWLAPVQVSDPADPKLAHLDGLNLSRAWMLDGIASGLSPDDPRLTSIRAASLSHRETALASITGQHYEGTHWLGSFVTYLMTERGIE
;
A
#
# COMPACT_ATOMS: atom_id res chain seq x y z
N MET A 1 -6.57 3.55 -8.10
CA MET A 1 -8.05 3.57 -7.95
C MET A 1 -8.51 3.60 -6.49
N GLY A 2 -7.77 3.03 -5.52
CA GLY A 2 -8.19 2.94 -4.11
C GLY A 2 -8.63 4.27 -3.47
N LEU A 3 -7.83 5.33 -3.59
CA LEU A 3 -8.19 6.65 -3.04
C LEU A 3 -9.49 7.23 -3.62
N ALA A 4 -9.77 6.99 -4.91
CA ALA A 4 -11.01 7.43 -5.55
C ALA A 4 -12.22 6.64 -5.03
N LEU A 5 -12.03 5.35 -4.73
CA LEU A 5 -13.04 4.49 -4.15
C LEU A 5 -13.38 4.93 -2.72
N ASP A 6 -12.37 5.19 -1.89
CA ASP A 6 -12.56 5.70 -0.53
C ASP A 6 -13.30 7.03 -0.54
N TRP A 7 -12.91 7.96 -1.42
CA TRP A 7 -13.62 9.22 -1.60
C TRP A 7 -15.07 9.01 -2.02
N SER A 8 -15.34 8.12 -2.99
CA SER A 8 -16.71 7.90 -3.47
C SER A 8 -17.65 7.40 -2.37
N ARG A 9 -17.15 6.59 -1.42
CA ARG A 9 -17.91 6.10 -0.28
C ARG A 9 -18.26 7.22 0.69
N VAL A 10 -17.26 8.04 1.06
CA VAL A 10 -17.43 9.17 1.98
C VAL A 10 -18.31 10.26 1.36
N ALA A 11 -18.17 10.52 0.06
CA ALA A 11 -18.97 11.51 -0.67
C ALA A 11 -20.35 10.96 -1.12
N HIS A 12 -20.69 9.72 -0.75
CA HIS A 12 -21.93 9.05 -1.10
C HIS A 12 -22.22 9.01 -2.62
N GLN A 13 -21.19 8.81 -3.44
CA GLN A 13 -21.26 8.74 -4.90
C GLN A 13 -21.43 7.29 -5.39
N ALA A 14 -22.59 6.70 -5.12
CA ALA A 14 -22.85 5.27 -5.33
C ALA A 14 -22.63 4.77 -6.77
N SER A 15 -22.98 5.55 -7.80
CA SER A 15 -22.76 5.16 -9.20
C SER A 15 -21.29 5.12 -9.58
N PHE A 16 -20.49 6.05 -9.05
CA PHE A 16 -19.06 6.10 -9.27
C PHE A 16 -18.34 4.99 -8.50
N GLU A 17 -18.75 4.73 -7.25
CA GLU A 17 -18.28 3.56 -6.47
C GLU A 17 -18.51 2.25 -7.25
N ALA A 18 -19.73 2.02 -7.74
CA ALA A 18 -20.05 0.82 -8.51
C ALA A 18 -19.17 0.67 -9.76
N THR A 19 -18.94 1.79 -10.47
CA THR A 19 -18.06 1.81 -11.64
C THR A 19 -16.62 1.46 -11.26
N LEU A 20 -16.09 2.03 -10.18
CA LEU A 20 -14.73 1.75 -9.70
C LEU A 20 -14.55 0.28 -9.31
N VAL A 21 -15.50 -0.29 -8.58
CA VAL A 21 -15.47 -1.70 -8.17
C VAL A 21 -15.55 -2.62 -9.38
N GLU A 22 -16.45 -2.34 -10.33
CA GLU A 22 -16.58 -3.11 -11.57
C GLU A 22 -15.27 -3.09 -12.38
N ARG A 23 -14.70 -1.89 -12.61
CA ARG A 23 -13.45 -1.75 -13.36
C ARG A 23 -12.27 -2.42 -12.64
N ALA A 24 -12.20 -2.34 -11.31
CA ALA A 24 -11.15 -3.03 -10.54
C ALA A 24 -11.21 -4.54 -10.74
N HIS A 25 -12.41 -5.12 -10.72
CA HIS A 25 -12.58 -6.55 -11.01
C HIS A 25 -12.24 -6.93 -12.44
N ASP A 26 -12.64 -6.11 -13.42
CA ASP A 26 -12.34 -6.37 -14.84
C ASP A 26 -10.83 -6.40 -15.13
N TYR A 27 -10.08 -5.50 -14.47
CA TYR A 27 -8.65 -5.37 -14.65
C TYR A 27 -7.86 -6.41 -13.85
N TYR A 28 -8.15 -6.57 -12.56
CA TYR A 28 -7.21 -7.19 -11.62
C TYR A 28 -7.67 -8.54 -11.03
N ARG A 29 -8.95 -8.92 -11.16
CA ARG A 29 -9.46 -10.17 -10.54
C ARG A 29 -8.72 -11.42 -11.01
N ARG A 30 -8.17 -11.40 -12.22
CA ARG A 30 -7.49 -12.53 -12.84
C ARG A 30 -5.96 -12.46 -12.72
N ASP A 31 -5.43 -11.40 -12.12
CA ASP A 31 -4.00 -11.22 -11.99
C ASP A 31 -3.42 -12.22 -10.99
N HIS A 32 -2.23 -12.70 -11.29
CA HIS A 32 -1.48 -13.69 -10.53
C HIS A 32 0.02 -13.45 -10.72
N ASP A 33 0.85 -14.01 -9.84
CA ASP A 33 2.32 -13.94 -9.93
C ASP A 33 2.86 -12.51 -10.09
N ALA A 34 2.35 -11.58 -9.26
CA ALA A 34 2.85 -10.22 -9.18
C ALA A 34 4.37 -10.20 -8.98
N SER A 35 5.05 -9.21 -9.55
CA SER A 35 6.52 -9.23 -9.60
C SER A 35 7.10 -7.99 -8.94
N LEU A 36 7.53 -8.16 -7.67
CA LEU A 36 8.22 -7.10 -6.94
C LEU A 36 9.61 -6.77 -7.50
N MET A 37 10.18 -7.60 -8.39
CA MET A 37 11.51 -7.32 -8.95
C MET A 37 11.57 -6.04 -9.79
N TRP A 38 10.41 -5.53 -10.23
CA TRP A 38 10.29 -4.32 -11.03
C TRP A 38 9.96 -3.07 -10.21
N GLU A 39 9.81 -3.20 -8.88
CA GLU A 39 9.51 -2.08 -7.98
C GLU A 39 10.40 -2.08 -6.72
N PRO A 40 10.88 -0.91 -6.27
CA PRO A 40 10.57 0.41 -6.81
C PRO A 40 11.39 0.74 -8.06
N SER A 41 10.75 1.41 -9.02
CA SER A 41 11.44 2.30 -9.95
C SER A 41 11.90 3.56 -9.21
N GLY A 42 12.92 4.24 -9.74
CA GLY A 42 13.38 5.52 -9.18
C GLY A 42 12.40 6.69 -9.34
N HIS A 43 11.16 6.45 -9.78
CA HIS A 43 10.11 7.46 -9.97
C HIS A 43 8.78 7.04 -9.32
N ASP A 44 8.77 5.95 -8.53
CA ASP A 44 7.54 5.40 -7.98
C ASP A 44 7.07 6.18 -6.76
N PHE A 45 5.89 6.78 -6.87
CA PHE A 45 5.17 7.35 -5.73
C PHE A 45 4.29 6.31 -5.02
N LEU A 46 3.86 5.29 -5.76
CA LEU A 46 3.07 4.17 -5.27
C LEU A 46 3.68 2.89 -5.84
N SER A 47 3.66 1.84 -5.04
CA SER A 47 4.03 0.50 -5.48
C SER A 47 2.86 -0.13 -6.25
N PRO A 48 3.03 -0.48 -7.54
CA PRO A 48 1.96 -1.10 -8.32
C PRO A 48 1.37 -2.36 -7.67
N CYS A 49 2.20 -3.29 -7.22
CA CYS A 49 1.73 -4.57 -6.66
C CYS A 49 0.99 -4.35 -5.35
N ILE A 50 1.54 -3.53 -4.45
CA ILE A 50 0.95 -3.27 -3.15
C ILE A 50 -0.33 -2.43 -3.28
N ALA A 51 -0.36 -1.48 -4.22
CA ALA A 51 -1.56 -0.68 -4.50
C ALA A 51 -2.69 -1.49 -5.14
N GLU A 52 -2.36 -2.48 -5.96
CA GLU A 52 -3.34 -3.40 -6.51
C GLU A 52 -3.95 -4.29 -5.42
N ALA A 53 -3.11 -4.92 -4.58
CA ALA A 53 -3.59 -5.73 -3.47
C ALA A 53 -4.45 -4.90 -2.49
N ASP A 54 -4.04 -3.68 -2.18
CA ASP A 54 -4.83 -2.76 -1.33
C ASP A 54 -6.13 -2.30 -2.02
N LEU A 55 -6.16 -2.15 -3.34
CA LEU A 55 -7.43 -1.92 -4.06
C LEU A 55 -8.34 -3.15 -3.97
N MET A 56 -7.80 -4.35 -4.23
CA MET A 56 -8.62 -5.56 -4.33
C MET A 56 -9.23 -5.97 -3.00
N ARG A 57 -8.55 -5.72 -1.85
CA ARG A 57 -9.18 -5.90 -0.53
C ARG A 57 -10.39 -5.01 -0.28
N ARG A 58 -10.53 -3.87 -0.99
CA ARG A 58 -11.73 -3.01 -0.92
C ARG A 58 -12.87 -3.50 -1.81
N CYS A 59 -12.56 -4.31 -2.82
CA CYS A 59 -13.49 -4.75 -3.86
C CYS A 59 -13.97 -6.20 -3.70
N MET A 60 -13.31 -6.99 -2.85
CA MET A 60 -13.59 -8.40 -2.60
C MET A 60 -14.05 -8.64 -1.16
N GLY A 61 -14.80 -9.73 -0.95
CA GLY A 61 -15.04 -10.24 0.39
C GLY A 61 -13.75 -10.82 0.99
N ARG A 62 -13.65 -10.85 2.32
CA ARG A 62 -12.47 -11.32 3.07
C ARG A 62 -11.93 -12.68 2.61
N HIS A 63 -12.82 -13.65 2.40
CA HIS A 63 -12.45 -14.99 1.93
C HIS A 63 -11.86 -14.94 0.51
N ASP A 64 -12.60 -14.37 -0.43
CA ASP A 64 -12.19 -14.27 -1.85
C ASP A 64 -10.89 -13.48 -2.02
N PHE A 65 -10.71 -12.42 -1.21
CA PHE A 65 -9.47 -11.65 -1.18
C PHE A 65 -8.29 -12.48 -0.70
N GLY A 66 -8.46 -13.29 0.36
CA GLY A 66 -7.40 -14.16 0.87
C GLY A 66 -6.90 -15.16 -0.17
N GLU A 67 -7.82 -15.82 -0.88
CA GLU A 67 -7.50 -16.75 -1.98
C GLU A 67 -6.89 -16.03 -3.20
N TRP A 68 -7.41 -14.85 -3.54
CA TRP A 68 -6.86 -14.05 -4.63
C TRP A 68 -5.43 -13.59 -4.31
N LEU A 69 -5.18 -13.11 -3.09
CA LEU A 69 -3.86 -12.65 -2.66
C LEU A 69 -2.84 -13.79 -2.66
N GLU A 70 -3.25 -15.02 -2.37
CA GLU A 70 -2.36 -16.19 -2.43
C GLU A 70 -1.86 -16.46 -3.85
N ARG A 71 -2.73 -16.29 -4.85
CA ARG A 71 -2.35 -16.41 -6.27
C ARG A 71 -1.60 -15.19 -6.79
N PHE A 72 -1.98 -14.00 -6.33
CA PHE A 72 -1.40 -12.73 -6.76
C PHE A 72 0.01 -12.53 -6.19
N MET A 73 0.21 -12.79 -4.90
CA MET A 73 1.49 -12.63 -4.21
C MET A 73 1.88 -13.92 -3.48
N PRO A 74 2.23 -15.01 -4.21
CA PRO A 74 2.54 -16.32 -3.62
C PRO A 74 3.83 -16.32 -2.79
N PHE A 75 4.62 -15.25 -2.85
CA PHE A 75 5.91 -15.10 -2.18
C PHE A 75 5.82 -14.40 -0.83
N ILE A 76 4.64 -13.98 -0.36
CA ILE A 76 4.51 -13.38 0.99
C ILE A 76 4.89 -14.45 2.03
N PRO A 77 5.92 -14.21 2.86
CA PRO A 77 6.30 -15.17 3.89
C PRO A 77 5.19 -15.40 4.92
N ILE A 78 5.19 -16.60 5.49
CA ILE A 78 4.36 -16.95 6.66
C ILE A 78 5.14 -16.86 7.98
N THR A 79 6.36 -16.33 7.92
CA THR A 79 7.25 -16.03 9.06
C THR A 79 7.20 -14.54 9.39
N ASP A 80 7.98 -14.08 10.37
CA ASP A 80 8.18 -12.65 10.67
C ASP A 80 9.25 -11.99 9.80
N GLU A 81 9.70 -12.67 8.74
CA GLU A 81 10.60 -12.09 7.75
C GLU A 81 9.96 -10.87 7.09
N LYS A 82 10.69 -9.75 7.13
CA LYS A 82 10.29 -8.46 6.53
C LYS A 82 11.06 -8.11 5.27
N ASP A 83 12.17 -8.81 5.01
CA ASP A 83 13.10 -8.48 3.92
C ASP A 83 12.54 -8.80 2.52
N TRP A 84 11.42 -9.52 2.45
CA TRP A 84 10.67 -9.73 1.20
C TRP A 84 10.16 -8.42 0.58
N LEU A 85 10.02 -7.35 1.38
CA LEU A 85 9.71 -6.00 0.93
C LEU A 85 10.45 -4.97 1.80
N ALA A 86 11.74 -4.80 1.53
CA ALA A 86 12.58 -3.86 2.27
C ALA A 86 12.21 -2.38 1.99
N PRO A 87 12.27 -1.49 3.01
CA PRO A 87 12.14 -0.05 2.82
C PRO A 87 13.22 0.55 1.91
N VAL A 88 12.80 1.50 1.07
CA VAL A 88 13.71 2.23 0.19
C VAL A 88 14.50 3.23 1.01
N GLN A 89 15.81 3.30 0.79
CA GLN A 89 16.69 4.28 1.44
C GLN A 89 16.91 5.47 0.51
N VAL A 90 16.60 6.68 0.98
CA VAL A 90 16.84 7.93 0.25
C VAL A 90 18.27 8.37 0.52
N SER A 91 19.13 8.31 -0.50
CA SER A 91 20.55 8.66 -0.38
C SER A 91 20.82 10.17 -0.30
N ASP A 92 19.94 10.99 -0.90
CA ASP A 92 20.02 12.45 -0.85
C ASP A 92 18.60 13.05 -0.68
N PRO A 93 18.21 13.43 0.56
CA PRO A 93 16.90 14.02 0.84
C PRO A 93 16.67 15.41 0.23
N ALA A 94 17.73 16.09 -0.25
CA ALA A 94 17.62 17.37 -0.95
C ALA A 94 17.40 17.19 -2.45
N ASP A 95 17.57 15.99 -3.00
CA ASP A 95 17.23 15.69 -4.38
C ASP A 95 15.71 15.49 -4.49
N PRO A 96 14.97 16.36 -5.19
CA PRO A 96 13.52 16.23 -5.37
C PRO A 96 13.14 14.93 -6.10
N LYS A 97 14.05 14.33 -6.86
CA LYS A 97 13.84 13.02 -7.48
C LYS A 97 14.00 11.86 -6.51
N LEU A 98 14.66 12.01 -5.36
CA LEU A 98 14.81 10.91 -4.42
C LEU A 98 13.91 11.07 -3.20
N ALA A 99 13.61 12.32 -2.81
CA ALA A 99 12.73 12.63 -1.68
C ALA A 99 11.33 12.01 -1.79
N HIS A 100 10.85 11.68 -3.00
CA HIS A 100 9.54 11.04 -3.15
C HIS A 100 9.49 9.57 -2.69
N LEU A 101 10.64 8.91 -2.57
CA LEU A 101 10.72 7.52 -2.11
C LEU A 101 10.40 7.40 -0.60
N ASP A 102 10.51 8.49 0.16
CA ASP A 102 9.96 8.56 1.52
C ASP A 102 8.43 8.42 1.53
N GLY A 103 7.75 9.08 0.58
CA GLY A 103 6.31 8.95 0.40
C GLY A 103 5.92 7.56 -0.13
N LEU A 104 6.78 6.93 -0.93
CA LEU A 104 6.59 5.54 -1.32
C LEU A 104 6.59 4.62 -0.10
N ASN A 105 7.54 4.78 0.83
CA ASN A 105 7.55 4.02 2.07
C ASN A 105 6.28 4.25 2.91
N LEU A 106 5.81 5.50 3.06
CA LEU A 106 4.53 5.79 3.74
C LEU A 106 3.35 5.08 3.06
N SER A 107 3.30 5.14 1.73
CA SER A 107 2.22 4.52 0.97
C SER A 107 2.22 3.01 1.12
N ARG A 108 3.38 2.36 1.04
CA ARG A 108 3.53 0.92 1.29
C ARG A 108 3.06 0.57 2.70
N ALA A 109 3.44 1.34 3.72
CA ALA A 109 3.01 1.11 5.10
C ALA A 109 1.47 1.10 5.23
N TRP A 110 0.77 2.15 4.75
CA TRP A 110 -0.70 2.17 4.90
C TRP A 110 -1.37 1.08 4.08
N MET A 111 -0.84 0.76 2.89
CA MET A 111 -1.43 -0.24 2.02
C MET A 111 -1.25 -1.65 2.60
N LEU A 112 -0.10 -1.93 3.23
CA LEU A 112 0.14 -3.18 3.95
C LEU A 112 -0.79 -3.33 5.16
N ASP A 113 -1.03 -2.26 5.91
CA ASP A 113 -2.04 -2.26 6.98
C ASP A 113 -3.45 -2.53 6.41
N GLY A 114 -3.77 -1.93 5.26
CA GLY A 114 -5.03 -2.17 4.54
C GLY A 114 -5.17 -3.63 4.08
N ILE A 115 -4.13 -4.22 3.50
CA ILE A 115 -4.08 -5.63 3.10
C ILE A 115 -4.30 -6.52 4.33
N ALA A 116 -3.60 -6.26 5.44
CA ALA A 116 -3.77 -7.02 6.67
C ALA A 116 -5.20 -6.94 7.23
N SER A 117 -5.86 -5.79 7.13
CA SER A 117 -7.26 -5.61 7.55
C SER A 117 -8.25 -6.44 6.72
N GLY A 118 -7.90 -6.72 5.46
CA GLY A 118 -8.69 -7.48 4.50
C GLY A 118 -8.59 -8.99 4.64
N LEU A 119 -7.63 -9.51 5.41
CA LEU A 119 -7.39 -10.95 5.58
C LEU A 119 -8.12 -11.54 6.79
N SER A 120 -8.28 -12.87 6.82
CA SER A 120 -8.80 -13.54 8.02
C SER A 120 -7.86 -13.33 9.22
N PRO A 121 -8.38 -13.17 10.46
CA PRO A 121 -7.53 -12.99 11.65
C PRO A 121 -6.51 -14.10 11.91
N ASP A 122 -6.74 -15.29 11.35
CA ASP A 122 -5.89 -16.48 11.40
C ASP A 122 -5.04 -16.70 10.14
N ASP A 123 -5.05 -15.75 9.19
CA ASP A 123 -4.24 -15.85 7.97
C ASP A 123 -2.74 -15.83 8.33
N PRO A 124 -1.97 -16.85 7.90
CA PRO A 124 -0.57 -17.02 8.33
C PRO A 124 0.36 -15.92 7.81
N ARG A 125 -0.05 -15.16 6.78
CA ARG A 125 0.75 -14.07 6.19
C ARG A 125 0.72 -12.80 7.03
N LEU A 126 -0.22 -12.68 7.98
CA LEU A 126 -0.42 -11.46 8.77
C LEU A 126 0.84 -11.00 9.50
N THR A 127 1.63 -11.93 10.04
CA THR A 127 2.87 -11.62 10.76
C THR A 127 3.87 -10.92 9.85
N SER A 128 4.12 -11.46 8.67
CA SER A 128 5.05 -10.90 7.69
C SER A 128 4.58 -9.54 7.14
N ILE A 129 3.29 -9.43 6.80
CA ILE A 129 2.70 -8.18 6.29
C ILE A 129 2.82 -7.05 7.31
N ARG A 130 2.52 -7.34 8.59
CA ARG A 130 2.64 -6.36 9.68
C ARG A 130 4.10 -5.97 9.94
N ALA A 131 5.03 -6.93 9.87
CA ALA A 131 6.45 -6.66 10.05
C ALA A 131 7.00 -5.73 8.94
N ALA A 132 6.63 -5.98 7.68
CA ALA A 132 6.98 -5.11 6.55
C ALA A 132 6.34 -3.71 6.70
N SER A 133 5.05 -3.64 7.06
CA SER A 133 4.35 -2.38 7.31
C SER A 133 5.07 -1.52 8.36
N LEU A 134 5.41 -2.12 9.50
CA LEU A 134 6.12 -1.45 10.58
C LEU A 134 7.49 -0.92 10.11
N SER A 135 8.26 -1.73 9.38
CA SER A 135 9.57 -1.33 8.88
C SER A 135 9.50 -0.14 7.92
N HIS A 136 8.48 -0.10 7.03
CA HIS A 136 8.26 1.03 6.14
C HIS A 136 7.81 2.28 6.89
N ARG A 137 6.89 2.13 7.86
CA ARG A 137 6.41 3.22 8.73
C ARG A 137 7.56 3.86 9.48
N GLU A 138 8.39 3.08 10.16
CA GLU A 138 9.52 3.58 10.95
C GLU A 138 10.54 4.30 10.08
N THR A 139 10.90 3.72 8.93
CA THR A 139 11.85 4.32 7.98
C THR A 139 11.34 5.67 7.48
N ALA A 140 10.08 5.72 7.04
CA ALA A 140 9.53 6.93 6.46
C ALA A 140 9.25 8.03 7.50
N LEU A 141 8.84 7.69 8.72
CA LEU A 141 8.64 8.69 9.77
C LEU A 141 9.98 9.28 10.24
N ALA A 142 11.05 8.49 10.24
CA ALA A 142 12.39 8.96 10.60
C ALA A 142 12.96 9.98 9.60
N SER A 143 12.57 9.92 8.32
CA SER A 143 13.04 10.86 7.29
C SER A 143 12.29 12.20 7.28
N ILE A 144 11.15 12.32 7.97
CA ILE A 144 10.36 13.56 8.05
C ILE A 144 10.94 14.47 9.15
N THR A 145 12.05 15.13 8.84
CA THR A 145 12.79 15.98 9.79
C THR A 145 12.42 17.46 9.72
N GLY A 146 11.59 17.88 8.75
CA GLY A 146 11.21 19.28 8.55
C GLY A 146 12.27 20.14 7.83
N GLN A 147 13.43 19.56 7.49
CA GLN A 147 14.59 20.33 7.01
C GLN A 147 14.61 20.60 5.50
N HIS A 148 13.91 19.78 4.70
CA HIS A 148 13.87 19.89 3.25
C HIS A 148 12.43 20.14 2.78
N TYR A 149 12.24 21.21 1.99
CA TYR A 149 10.92 21.58 1.47
C TYR A 149 10.38 20.47 0.57
N GLU A 150 11.26 19.86 -0.22
CA GLU A 150 11.03 18.89 -1.28
C GLU A 150 10.19 17.69 -0.81
N GLY A 151 10.34 17.26 0.44
CA GLY A 151 9.48 16.26 1.07
C GLY A 151 8.32 16.87 1.88
N THR A 152 8.60 17.89 2.69
CA THR A 152 7.70 18.31 3.78
C THR A 152 6.36 18.92 3.32
N HIS A 153 6.28 19.48 2.10
CA HIS A 153 5.07 20.16 1.63
C HIS A 153 3.93 19.22 1.18
N TRP A 154 4.20 17.94 0.92
CA TRP A 154 3.20 16.95 0.49
C TRP A 154 3.21 15.65 1.31
N LEU A 155 4.35 15.28 1.92
CA LEU A 155 4.43 14.09 2.79
C LEU A 155 3.42 14.15 3.94
N GLY A 156 3.06 15.34 4.42
CA GLY A 156 2.03 15.51 5.44
C GLY A 156 0.68 14.89 5.07
N SER A 157 0.30 14.90 3.78
CA SER A 157 -0.93 14.24 3.31
C SER A 157 -0.83 12.71 3.41
N PHE A 158 0.35 12.16 3.11
CA PHE A 158 0.62 10.72 3.19
C PHE A 158 0.66 10.25 4.64
N VAL A 159 1.32 11.00 5.52
CA VAL A 159 1.33 10.76 6.97
C VAL A 159 -0.08 10.80 7.53
N THR A 160 -0.89 11.79 7.13
CA THR A 160 -2.28 11.90 7.61
C THR A 160 -3.08 10.65 7.25
N TYR A 161 -2.97 10.16 6.01
CA TYR A 161 -3.67 8.95 5.59
C TYR A 161 -3.23 7.72 6.41
N LEU A 162 -1.92 7.53 6.59
CA LEU A 162 -1.35 6.46 7.41
C LEU A 162 -1.79 6.53 8.88
N MET A 163 -1.72 7.70 9.50
CA MET A 163 -1.94 7.88 10.94
C MET A 163 -3.42 7.89 11.35
N THR A 164 -4.32 8.06 10.39
CA THR A 164 -5.77 8.08 10.64
C THR A 164 -6.49 6.85 10.09
N GLU A 165 -5.72 5.83 9.69
CA GLU A 165 -6.22 4.53 9.21
C GLU A 165 -7.28 4.68 8.09
N ARG A 166 -7.13 5.71 7.25
CA ARG A 166 -8.12 6.03 6.22
C ARG A 166 -8.23 4.90 5.22
N GLY A 167 -9.47 4.61 4.83
CA GLY A 167 -9.77 3.52 3.92
C GLY A 167 -9.73 2.14 4.58
N ILE A 168 -9.46 2.02 5.89
CA ILE A 168 -9.65 0.79 6.68
C ILE A 168 -10.93 0.91 7.50
N GLU A 169 -11.12 2.06 8.17
CA GLU A 169 -12.33 2.43 8.93
C GLU A 169 -13.34 3.25 8.10
#